data_AF-A0A847J1I9-F1
#
_entry.id   AF-A0A847J1I9-F1
#
_cell.length_a   1.000
_cell.length_b   1.000
_cell.length_c   1.000
_cell.angle_alpha   90.00
_cell.angle_beta   90.00
_cell.angle_gamma   90.00
#
_symmetry.space_group_name_H-M   'P 1'
#
loop_
_entity.id
_entity.type
_entity.pdbx_description
1 polymer ?
#
loop_
_entity_poly.entity_id
_entity_poly.type
_entity_poly.pdbx_seq_one_letter_code
_entity_poly.pdbx_strand_id
1 'polypeptide(L)' 'LSIIGIQFESEEMLDAEIEQLIAERQIARENRDFALSDKIRDDLKAQGIALLDTPDGVRWTRD' A
#
# COMPACT_ATOMS: atom_id res chain seq x y z
N LEU A 1 -25.79 -20.67 -1.18
CA LEU A 1 -24.93 -20.09 -0.13
C LEU A 1 -23.98 -19.12 -0.82
N SER A 2 -23.97 -17.85 -0.41
CA SER A 2 -22.89 -16.93 -0.80
C SER A 2 -21.58 -17.49 -0.23
N ILE A 3 -20.40 -17.28 -0.82
CA ILE A 3 -19.52 -16.18 -0.42
C ILE A 3 -18.26 -16.24 -1.31
N ILE A 4 -18.02 -15.13 -2.02
CA ILE A 4 -16.73 -14.56 -2.45
C ILE A 4 -16.11 -15.08 -3.74
N GLY A 5 -16.53 -14.44 -4.84
CA GLY A 5 -15.68 -14.21 -5.99
C GLY A 5 -14.70 -13.08 -5.68
N ILE A 6 -13.42 -13.34 -5.89
CA ILE A 6 -12.43 -12.30 -6.10
C ILE A 6 -11.62 -12.74 -7.32
N GLN A 7 -11.84 -12.03 -8.42
CA GLN A 7 -11.10 -12.14 -9.67
C GLN A 7 -10.05 -11.03 -9.64
N PHE A 8 -8.78 -11.38 -9.41
CA PHE A 8 -7.64 -10.49 -9.62
C PHE A 8 -6.50 -11.30 -10.21
N GLU A 9 -6.44 -11.42 -11.54
CA GLU A 9 -5.34 -12.10 -12.24
C GLU A 9 -4.62 -11.15 -13.21
N SER A 10 -4.99 -9.86 -13.22
CA SER A 10 -4.42 -8.84 -14.11
C SER A 10 -3.96 -7.55 -13.41
N GLU A 11 -4.15 -7.44 -12.09
CA GLU A 11 -3.64 -6.32 -11.27
C GLU A 11 -2.34 -6.64 -10.51
N GLU A 12 -1.93 -7.91 -10.42
CA GLU A 12 -0.84 -8.37 -9.54
C GLU A 12 0.53 -7.67 -9.72
N MET A 13 0.89 -7.23 -10.93
CA MET A 13 2.20 -6.57 -11.15
C MET A 13 2.25 -5.14 -10.60
N LEU A 14 1.16 -4.38 -10.74
CA LEU A 14 1.07 -3.02 -10.19
C LEU A 14 0.95 -3.11 -8.67
N ASP A 15 0.21 -4.11 -8.18
CA ASP A 15 0.01 -4.35 -6.76
C ASP A 15 1.34 -4.69 -6.05
N ALA A 16 2.23 -5.44 -6.72
CA ALA A 16 3.54 -5.79 -6.17
C ALA A 16 4.45 -4.57 -5.92
N GLU A 17 4.43 -3.58 -6.81
CA GLU A 17 5.22 -2.35 -6.63
C GLU A 17 4.68 -1.50 -5.47
N ILE A 18 3.35 -1.44 -5.34
CA ILE A 18 2.67 -0.77 -4.22
C ILE A 18 2.98 -1.47 -2.90
N GLU A 19 2.89 -2.80 -2.87
CA GLU A 19 3.24 -3.58 -1.68
C GLU A 19 4.70 -3.40 -1.27
N GLN A 20 5.62 -3.32 -2.24
CA GLN A 20 7.03 -3.00 -1.96
C GLN A 20 7.18 -1.61 -1.32
N LEU A 21 6.54 -0.59 -1.87
CA LEU A 21 6.55 0.75 -1.29
C LEU A 21 5.95 0.76 0.12
N ILE A 22 4.85 0.04 0.34
CA ILE A 22 4.23 -0.09 1.68
C ILE A 22 5.18 -0.77 2.66
N ALA A 23 5.87 -1.83 2.23
CA ALA A 23 6.87 -2.51 3.03
C ALA A 23 8.05 -1.58 3.36
N GLU A 24 8.57 -0.83 2.38
CA GLU A 24 9.61 0.19 2.61
C GLU A 24 9.15 1.25 3.60
N ARG A 25 7.89 1.70 3.53
CA ARG A 25 7.33 2.66 4.49
C ARG A 25 7.28 2.09 5.91
N GLN A 26 6.93 0.82 6.07
CA GLN A 26 6.94 0.13 7.36
C GLN A 26 8.37 0.06 7.91
N ILE A 27 9.32 -0.37 7.08
CA ILE A 27 10.74 -0.41 7.43
C ILE A 27 11.24 0.98 7.80
N ALA A 28 10.85 2.02 7.07
CA ALA A 28 11.18 3.41 7.38
C ALA A 28 10.62 3.83 8.75
N ARG A 29 9.36 3.46 9.06
CA ARG A 29 8.76 3.73 10.37
C ARG A 29 9.47 3.00 11.50
N GLU A 30 9.83 1.73 11.31
CA GLU A 30 10.60 0.96 12.29
C GLU A 30 11.98 1.56 12.52
N ASN A 31 12.64 2.00 11.45
CA ASN A 31 13.92 2.71 11.50
C ASN A 31 13.80 4.17 11.96
N ARG A 32 12.59 4.66 12.26
CA ARG A 32 12.29 6.06 12.62
C ARG A 32 12.71 7.07 11.56
N ASP A 33 12.79 6.63 10.31
CA ASP A 33 13.02 7.47 9.15
C ASP A 33 11.68 8.05 8.65
N PHE A 34 11.26 9.11 9.32
CA PHE A 34 10.02 9.82 8.97
C PHE A 34 10.10 10.49 7.60
N ALA A 35 11.29 10.91 7.18
CA ALA A 35 11.50 11.55 5.88
C ALA A 35 11.25 10.57 4.73
N LEU A 36 11.77 9.34 4.84
CA LEU A 36 11.52 8.29 3.85
C LEU A 36 10.04 7.85 3.87
N SER A 37 9.44 7.74 5.07
CA SER A 37 8.02 7.40 5.22
C SER A 37 7.09 8.41 4.55
N ASP A 38 7.37 9.70 4.71
CA ASP A 38 6.60 10.78 4.05
C ASP A 38 6.82 10.77 2.53
N LYS A 39 8.06 10.56 2.06
CA LYS A 39 8.36 10.48 0.63
C LYS A 39 7.55 9.37 -0.05
N ILE A 40 7.55 8.17 0.53
CA ILE A 40 6.81 7.03 0.00
C ILE A 40 5.30 7.28 0.00
N ARG A 41 4.77 7.95 1.05
CA ARG A 41 3.36 8.33 1.09
C ARG A 41 3.00 9.24 -0.09
N ASP A 42 3.86 10.21 -0.38
CA ASP A 42 3.62 11.17 -1.44
C ASP A 42 3.77 10.52 -2.83
N ASP A 43 4.72 9.59 -3.00
CA ASP A 43 4.87 8.79 -4.23
C ASP A 43 3.63 7.91 -4.48
N LEU A 44 3.13 7.23 -3.46
CA LEU A 44 1.90 6.43 -3.54
C LEU A 44 0.68 7.32 -3.87
N LYS A 45 0.59 8.49 -3.25
CA LYS A 45 -0.47 9.45 -3.54
C LYS A 45 -0.39 10.01 -4.97
N ALA A 46 0.83 10.22 -5.49
CA ALA A 46 1.06 10.68 -6.87
C ALA A 46 0.60 9.63 -7.90
N GLN A 47 0.65 8.35 -7.54
CA GLN A 47 0.11 7.25 -8.34
C GLN A 47 -1.41 7.05 -8.17
N GLY A 48 -2.08 7.90 -7.39
CA GLY A 48 -3.52 7.78 -7.13
C GLY A 48 -3.87 6.74 -6.06
N ILE A 49 -2.89 6.32 -5.25
CA ILE A 49 -3.08 5.30 -4.22
C ILE A 49 -3.30 5.98 -2.87
N ALA A 50 -4.46 5.73 -2.28
CA ALA A 50 -4.81 6.14 -0.94
C ALA A 50 -4.45 5.04 0.06
N LEU A 51 -3.49 5.31 0.95
CA LEU A 51 -3.15 4.43 2.07
C LEU A 51 -4.09 4.68 3.24
N LEU A 52 -4.68 3.61 3.74
CA LEU A 52 -5.52 3.56 4.92
C LEU A 52 -4.81 2.72 5.99
N ASP A 53 -4.17 3.41 6.94
CA ASP A 53 -3.63 2.75 8.14
C ASP A 53 -4.82 2.35 9.04
N THR A 54 -5.04 1.04 9.23
CA THR A 54 -6.02 0.51 10.19
C THR A 54 -5.32 -0.29 11.29
N PRO A 55 -5.90 -0.43 12.48
CA PRO A 55 -5.33 -1.26 13.55
C PRO A 55 -5.18 -2.74 13.14
N ASP A 56 -5.98 -3.20 12.16
CA ASP A 56 -5.90 -4.55 11.59
C ASP A 56 -4.82 -4.69 10.48
N GLY A 57 -4.18 -3.59 10.06
CA GLY A 57 -3.14 -3.59 9.03
C GLY A 57 -3.19 -2.37 8.10
N VAL A 58 -2.27 -2.31 7.15
CA VAL A 58 -2.29 -1.28 6.10
C VAL A 58 -3.17 -1.77 4.96
N ARG A 59 -4.25 -1.03 4.66
CA ARG A 59 -5.04 -1.21 3.44
C ARG A 59 -4.72 -0.07 2.49
N TRP A 60 -4.83 -0.33 1.20
CA TRP A 60 -4.71 0.73 0.20
C TRP A 60 -5.84 0.60 -0.83
N THR A 61 -6.17 1.71 -1.46
CA THR A 61 -7.18 1.81 -2.51
C THR A 61 -6.61 2.66 -3.64
N ARG A 62 -6.85 2.23 -4.88
CA ARG A 62 -6.58 3.00 -6.08
C ARG A 62 -7.92 3.44 -6.65
N ASP A 63 -8.09 4.75 -6.87
CA ASP A 63 -9.24 5.31 -7.60
C ASP A 63 -8.93 5.38 -9.10
#